data_AF-A0A967HIS1-F1
#
_entry.id   AF-A0A967HIS1-F1
#
_cell.length_a   1.000
_cell.length_b   1.000
_cell.length_c   1.000
_cell.angle_alpha   90.00
_cell.angle_beta   90.00
_cell.angle_gamma   90.00
#
_symmetry.space_group_name_H-M   'P 1'
#
loop_
_entity.id
_entity.type
_entity.pdbx_description
1 polymer ?
#
loop_
_entity_poly.entity_id
_entity_poly.type
_entity_poly.pdbx_seq_one_letter_code
_entity_poly.pdbx_strand_id
1 'polypeptide(L)'
;MPAADLPEGDRRRVTSAVVETALEAMGEPYRWGGTGTDEGFDCSGLVWYAYTTNGVRVPRVSRDQARAGRRVPADVSELLPGDI
;
A
#
# COMPACT_ATOMS: atom_id res chain seq x y z
N MET A 1 -7.03 -11.34 -4.95
CA MET A 1 -5.77 -12.02 -5.27
C MET A 1 -4.62 -11.16 -4.72
N PRO A 2 -3.48 -11.73 -4.34
CA PRO A 2 -2.27 -10.97 -4.01
C PRO A 2 -1.77 -10.20 -5.24
N ALA A 3 -1.24 -8.98 -5.07
CA ALA A 3 -0.67 -8.21 -6.18
C ALA A 3 0.55 -8.88 -6.85
N ALA A 4 1.18 -9.83 -6.16
CA ALA A 4 2.34 -10.57 -6.65
C ALA A 4 2.01 -11.55 -7.80
N ASP A 5 0.73 -11.90 -7.99
CA ASP A 5 0.30 -12.90 -8.97
C ASP A 5 -0.19 -12.28 -10.29
N LEU A 6 -0.09 -10.95 -10.45
CA LEU A 6 -0.50 -10.24 -11.66
C LEU A 6 0.61 -10.25 -12.73
N PRO A 7 0.26 -10.32 -14.03
CA PRO A 7 1.20 -10.09 -15.13
C PRO A 7 1.95 -8.77 -14.94
N GLU A 8 3.23 -8.68 -15.34
CA GLU A 8 4.08 -7.52 -14.99
C GLU A 8 3.50 -6.17 -15.46
N GLY A 9 2.85 -6.14 -16.63
CA GLY A 9 2.16 -4.96 -17.15
C GLY A 9 0.95 -4.53 -16.30
N ASP A 10 0.21 -5.49 -15.76
CA ASP A 10 -0.93 -5.24 -14.88
C ASP A 10 -0.44 -4.82 -13.48
N ARG A 11 0.67 -5.41 -13.02
CA ARG A 11 1.31 -5.06 -11.75
C ARG A 11 1.76 -3.60 -11.74
N ARG A 12 2.40 -3.11 -12.81
CA ARG A 12 2.82 -1.69 -12.91
C ARG A 12 1.63 -0.72 -12.90
N ARG A 13 0.53 -1.07 -13.58
CA ARG A 13 -0.69 -0.24 -13.57
C ARG A 13 -1.30 -0.15 -12.19
N VAL A 14 -1.41 -1.29 -11.50
CA VAL A 14 -1.94 -1.35 -10.13
C VAL A 14 -1.03 -0.59 -9.16
N THR A 15 0.29 -0.74 -9.24
CA THR A 15 1.19 -0.04 -8.31
C THR A 15 1.19 1.47 -8.53
N SER A 16 1.11 1.96 -9.77
CA SER A 16 0.91 3.38 -10.04
C SER A 16 -0.40 3.89 -9.44
N ALA A 17 -1.52 3.18 -9.64
CA ALA A 17 -2.80 3.58 -9.10
C ALA A 17 -2.82 3.58 -7.55
N VAL A 18 -2.15 2.60 -6.92
CA VAL A 18 -1.95 2.58 -5.45
C VAL A 18 -1.20 3.82 -4.97
N VAL A 19 -0.11 4.18 -5.65
CA VAL A 19 0.67 5.38 -5.29
C VAL A 19 -0.17 6.64 -5.48
N GLU A 20 -0.93 6.75 -6.57
CA GLU A 20 -1.84 7.87 -6.83
C GLU A 20 -2.92 7.99 -5.73
N THR A 21 -3.58 6.89 -5.36
CA THR A 21 -4.55 6.89 -4.25
C THR A 21 -3.93 7.29 -2.91
N ALA A 22 -2.69 6.88 -2.64
CA ALA A 22 -1.99 7.29 -1.42
C ALA A 22 -1.63 8.79 -1.45
N LEU A 23 -1.29 9.34 -2.62
CA LEU A 23 -1.01 10.76 -2.80
C LEU A 23 -2.27 11.63 -2.67
N GLU A 24 -3.44 11.14 -3.02
CA GLU A 24 -4.71 11.85 -2.79
C GLU A 24 -5.00 12.10 -1.31
N ALA A 25 -4.48 11.25 -0.42
CA ALA A 25 -4.59 11.42 1.04
C ALA A 25 -3.52 12.38 1.62
N MET A 26 -2.68 12.99 0.78
CA MET A 26 -1.68 13.95 1.24
C MET A 26 -2.34 15.15 1.95
N GLY A 27 -1.92 15.39 3.19
CA GLY A 27 -2.46 16.47 4.03
C GLY A 27 -3.51 16.01 5.04
N GLU A 28 -3.99 14.77 4.95
CA GLU A 28 -4.83 14.15 5.98
C GLU A 28 -4.06 14.00 7.31
N PRO A 29 -4.71 14.21 8.47
CA PRO A 29 -4.04 14.13 9.77
C PRO A 29 -3.61 12.70 10.10
N TYR A 30 -2.45 12.55 10.77
CA TYR A 30 -2.06 11.27 11.35
C TYR A 30 -2.90 10.96 12.59
N ARG A 31 -3.55 9.80 12.63
CA ARG A 31 -4.38 9.34 13.75
C ARG A 31 -4.21 7.86 13.97
N TRP A 32 -3.84 7.49 15.20
CA TRP A 32 -3.65 6.11 15.58
C TRP A 32 -4.92 5.28 15.39
N GLY A 33 -4.85 4.20 14.60
CA GLY A 33 -6.02 3.40 14.24
C GLY A 33 -6.77 3.89 13.00
N GLY A 34 -6.45 5.08 12.49
CA GLY A 34 -7.15 5.70 11.36
C GLY A 34 -7.02 4.91 10.06
N THR A 35 -8.13 4.82 9.31
CA THR A 35 -8.21 4.15 8.00
C THR A 35 -8.87 5.02 6.92
N GLY A 36 -9.17 6.30 7.21
CA GLY A 36 -9.56 7.28 6.21
C GLY A 36 -10.63 8.33 6.57
N THR A 37 -10.71 9.30 5.64
CA THR A 37 -11.58 10.48 5.37
C THR A 37 -12.09 11.40 6.49
N ASP A 38 -12.50 10.94 7.67
CA ASP A 38 -12.86 11.86 8.78
C ASP A 38 -12.00 11.64 10.02
N GLU A 39 -11.37 10.46 10.12
CA GLU A 39 -10.50 10.08 11.24
C GLU A 39 -9.02 10.13 10.88
N GLY A 40 -8.63 10.57 9.68
CA GLY A 40 -7.24 10.53 9.21
C GLY A 40 -6.68 9.11 9.06
N PHE A 41 -5.35 9.00 8.99
CA PHE A 41 -4.66 7.73 8.73
C PHE A 41 -3.57 7.43 9.77
N ASP A 42 -3.34 6.15 10.07
CA ASP A 42 -2.05 5.70 10.59
C ASP A 42 -1.18 5.12 9.47
N CYS A 43 0.07 4.76 9.81
CA CYS A 43 1.05 4.26 8.85
C CYS A 43 0.54 3.06 8.04
N SER A 44 -0.03 2.07 8.72
CA SER A 44 -0.58 0.87 8.09
C SER A 44 -1.97 1.08 7.49
N GLY A 45 -2.73 2.05 8.00
CA GLY A 45 -4.06 2.42 7.53
C GLY A 45 -4.03 3.05 6.15
N LEU A 46 -3.06 3.95 5.89
CA LEU A 46 -2.87 4.55 4.56
C LEU A 46 -2.51 3.48 3.52
N VAL A 47 -1.56 2.60 3.85
CA VAL A 47 -1.18 1.46 3.00
C VAL A 47 -2.40 0.57 2.76
N TRP A 48 -3.13 0.20 3.82
CA TRP A 48 -4.31 -0.63 3.70
C TRP A 48 -5.37 -0.03 2.77
N TYR A 49 -5.68 1.26 2.95
CA TYR A 49 -6.60 2.01 2.12
C TYR A 49 -6.17 2.03 0.64
N ALA A 50 -4.93 2.45 0.36
CA ALA A 50 -4.44 2.60 -1.01
C ALA A 50 -4.46 1.29 -1.80
N TYR A 51 -4.03 0.18 -1.17
CA TYR A 51 -4.05 -1.14 -1.83
C TYR A 51 -5.46 -1.71 -1.97
N THR A 52 -6.30 -1.62 -0.94
CA THR A 52 -7.65 -2.21 -0.98
C THR A 52 -8.58 -1.47 -1.93
N THR A 53 -8.48 -0.14 -2.05
CA THR A 53 -9.18 0.66 -3.06
C THR A 53 -8.84 0.21 -4.48
N ASN A 54 -7.60 -0.22 -4.69
CA ASN A 54 -7.11 -0.75 -5.97
C ASN A 54 -7.26 -2.28 -6.10
N GLY A 55 -8.11 -2.91 -5.27
CA GLY A 55 -8.45 -4.33 -5.37
C GLY A 55 -7.40 -5.30 -4.82
N VAL A 56 -6.34 -4.80 -4.18
CA VAL A 56 -5.28 -5.61 -3.58
C VAL A 56 -5.52 -5.76 -2.08
N ARG A 57 -5.60 -7.00 -1.61
CA ARG A 57 -5.78 -7.28 -0.19
C ARG A 57 -4.44 -7.24 0.53
N VAL A 58 -4.36 -6.40 1.56
CA VAL A 58 -3.24 -6.33 2.51
C VAL A 58 -3.77 -6.40 3.95
N PRO A 59 -2.99 -6.94 4.91
CA PRO A 59 -3.37 -6.91 6.32
C PRO A 59 -3.49 -5.46 6.84
N ARG A 60 -4.29 -5.25 7.88
CA ARG A 60 -4.45 -3.93 8.51
C ARG A 60 -3.25 -3.50 9.38
N VAL A 61 -2.47 -4.46 9.88
CA VAL A 61 -1.37 -4.21 10.83
C VAL A 61 -0.03 -4.20 10.10
N SER A 62 0.81 -3.18 10.32
CA SER A 62 2.11 -3.02 9.64
C SER A 62 3.03 -4.24 9.76
N ARG A 63 3.07 -4.88 10.93
CA ARG A 63 3.89 -6.08 11.14
C ARG A 63 3.43 -7.27 10.29
N ASP A 64 2.14 -7.36 10.02
CA ASP A 64 1.58 -8.41 9.17
C ASP A 64 1.74 -8.05 7.69
N GLN A 65 1.64 -6.75 7.34
CA GLN A 65 1.96 -6.24 6.01
C GLN A 65 3.40 -6.61 5.61
N ALA A 66 4.38 -6.36 6.49
CA ALA A 66 5.80 -6.71 6.26
C ALA A 66 6.07 -8.22 6.14
N ARG A 67 5.11 -9.07 6.50
CA ARG A 67 5.17 -10.53 6.36
C ARG A 67 4.34 -11.06 5.20
N ALA A 68 3.52 -10.22 4.60
CA ALA A 68 2.65 -10.57 3.48
C ALA A 68 3.37 -10.41 2.14
N GLY A 69 2.85 -11.06 1.11
CA GLY A 69 3.39 -10.95 -0.25
C GLY A 69 4.77 -11.57 -0.41
N ARG A 70 5.62 -10.91 -1.21
CA ARG A 70 6.95 -11.40 -1.58
C ARG A 70 8.01 -10.43 -1.07
N ARG A 71 9.01 -10.97 -0.38
CA ARG A 71 10.17 -10.20 0.08
C ARG A 71 10.95 -9.66 -1.11
N VAL A 72 11.26 -8.37 -1.07
CA VAL A 72 12.16 -7.68 -2.00
C VAL A 72 13.52 -7.41 -1.34
N PRO A 73 14.58 -7.14 -2.13
CA PRO A 73 15.86 -6.69 -1.59
C PRO A 73 15.68 -5.46 -0.70
N ALA A 74 16.46 -5.37 0.38
CA ALA A 74 16.45 -4.22 1.28
C ALA A 74 17.26 -3.02 0.70
N ASP A 75 17.87 -3.20 -0.47
CA ASP A 75 18.55 -2.13 -1.19
C ASP A 75 17.51 -1.16 -1.75
N VAL A 76 17.55 0.08 -1.27
CA VAL A 76 16.62 1.15 -1.68
C VAL A 76 16.70 1.43 -3.18
N SER A 77 17.86 1.21 -3.82
CA SER A 77 18.03 1.40 -5.26
C SER A 77 17.33 0.32 -6.11
N GLU A 78 16.97 -0.81 -5.50
CA GLU A 78 16.27 -1.92 -6.16
C GLU A 78 14.75 -1.91 -5.91
N LEU A 79 14.26 -1.05 -5.01
CA LEU A 79 12.83 -0.95 -4.72
C LEU A 79 12.05 -0.37 -5.90
N LEU A 80 10.89 -0.96 -6.16
CA LEU A 80 9.97 -0.52 -7.19
C LEU A 80 8.79 0.26 -6.58
N PRO A 81 8.12 1.13 -7.35
CA PRO A 81 6.87 1.74 -6.91
C PRO A 81 5.86 0.68 -6.47
N GLY A 82 5.34 0.82 -5.25
CA GLY A 82 4.42 -0.14 -4.63
C GLY A 82 5.09 -1.29 -3.86
N ASP A 83 6.39 -1.21 -3.56
CA ASP A 83 7.01 -2.02 -2.50
C ASP A 83 6.84 -1.33 -1.13
N ILE A 84 6.66 -2.12 -0.05
CA ILE A 84 6.39 -1.66 1.34
C ILE A 84 7.21 -2.42 2.38
#